data_AF-A0A0K8QDN4-F1
#
_entry.id   AF-A0A0K8QDN4-F1
#
_cell.length_a   1.000
_cell.length_b   1.000
_cell.length_c   1.000
_cell.angle_alpha   90.00
_cell.angle_beta   90.00
_cell.angle_gamma   90.00
#
_symmetry.space_group_name_H-M   'P 1'
#
loop_
_entity.id
_entity.type
_entity.pdbx_description
1 polymer ?
#
loop_
_entity_poly.entity_id
_entity_poly.type
_entity_poly.pdbx_seq_one_letter_code
_entity_poly.pdbx_strand_id
1 'polypeptide(L)'
;MMSEYGADTIAGLHSVLDTPWTEEFQAGFLAMNHRVFDRIPSFVGEHVWNFADFGTGPAIHRVDGNKKGVFTRDRRPKTAAFALRERWTGLHGRKPGSITAQNGQHQTAAPDFTQEPALSMPAGAQRS
;
A
#
# COMPACT_ATOMS: atom_id res chain seq x y z
N MET A 1 -1.55 9.45 2.58
CA MET A 1 -1.14 8.45 3.60
C MET A 1 -2.14 8.46 4.73
N MET A 2 -2.22 7.38 5.52
CA MET A 2 -2.96 7.37 6.79
C MET A 2 -1.96 7.34 7.93
N SER A 3 -1.99 8.36 8.79
CA SER A 3 -1.07 8.48 9.92
C SER A 3 -1.47 7.63 11.12
N GLU A 4 -2.77 7.38 11.30
CA GLU A 4 -3.30 6.58 12.41
C GLU A 4 -4.56 5.84 11.97
N TYR A 5 -4.61 4.54 12.24
CA TYR A 5 -5.81 3.73 12.14
C TYR A 5 -5.64 2.46 12.99
N GLY A 6 -6.68 2.08 13.73
CA GLY A 6 -6.65 0.88 14.57
C GLY A 6 -7.86 0.77 15.51
N ALA A 7 -8.16 -0.46 15.90
CA ALA A 7 -9.24 -0.79 16.82
C ALA A 7 -8.66 -1.19 18.18
N ASP A 8 -9.33 -0.82 19.28
CA ASP A 8 -8.93 -1.33 20.60
C ASP A 8 -9.21 -2.84 20.68
N THR A 9 -8.34 -3.58 21.36
CA THR A 9 -8.33 -5.05 21.34
C THR A 9 -7.75 -5.61 22.62
N ILE A 10 -8.50 -6.47 23.29
CA ILE A 10 -8.05 -7.17 24.48
C ILE A 10 -7.38 -8.47 24.04
N ALA A 11 -6.11 -8.65 24.41
CA ALA A 11 -5.37 -9.87 24.08
C ALA A 11 -6.06 -11.10 24.71
N GLY A 12 -6.23 -12.16 23.92
CA GLY A 12 -6.93 -13.38 24.33
C GLY A 12 -8.47 -13.30 24.33
N LEU A 13 -9.06 -12.15 23.98
CA LEU A 13 -10.50 -12.05 23.77
C LEU A 13 -10.84 -12.41 22.33
N HIS A 14 -11.57 -13.51 22.14
CA HIS A 14 -11.90 -14.06 20.83
C HIS A 14 -13.41 -14.11 20.58
N SER A 15 -13.80 -13.97 19.33
CA SER A 15 -15.17 -14.24 18.87
C SER A 15 -15.16 -14.67 17.40
N VAL A 16 -16.07 -15.59 17.04
CA VAL A 16 -16.33 -15.94 15.64
C VAL A 16 -17.16 -14.89 14.91
N LEU A 17 -17.73 -13.93 15.66
CA LEU A 17 -18.49 -12.81 15.13
C LEU A 17 -17.60 -11.55 15.13
N ASP A 18 -17.83 -10.63 14.20
CA ASP A 18 -17.15 -9.33 14.10
C ASP A 18 -17.52 -8.40 15.28
N THR A 19 -17.00 -8.72 16.46
CA THR A 19 -17.34 -8.06 17.72
C THR A 19 -16.21 -7.11 18.12
N PRO A 20 -16.48 -5.83 18.39
CA PRO A 20 -15.46 -4.90 18.87
C PRO A 20 -14.70 -5.46 20.08
N TRP A 21 -13.43 -5.09 20.22
CA TRP A 21 -12.49 -5.52 21.27
C TRP A 21 -11.88 -6.92 21.12
N THR A 22 -12.35 -7.76 20.19
CA THR A 22 -11.76 -9.08 19.93
C THR A 22 -10.57 -9.00 18.98
N GLU A 23 -9.69 -10.01 19.03
CA GLU A 23 -8.54 -10.09 18.15
C GLU A 23 -8.93 -10.23 16.66
N GLU A 24 -10.01 -10.98 16.39
CA GLU A 24 -10.54 -11.17 15.03
C GLU A 24 -11.06 -9.85 14.44
N PHE A 25 -11.75 -9.05 15.26
CA PHE A 25 -12.22 -7.74 14.84
C PHE A 25 -11.07 -6.78 14.52
N GLN A 26 -9.98 -6.80 15.30
CA GLN A 26 -8.79 -6.00 15.00
C GLN A 26 -8.20 -6.37 13.64
N ALA A 27 -8.02 -7.66 13.39
CA ALA A 27 -7.48 -8.16 12.12
C ALA A 27 -8.40 -7.81 10.94
N GLY A 28 -9.70 -8.03 11.08
CA GLY A 28 -10.71 -7.70 10.07
C GLY A 28 -10.78 -6.19 9.78
N PHE A 29 -10.73 -5.35 10.81
CA PHE A 29 -10.68 -3.91 10.68
C PHE A 29 -9.47 -3.45 9.86
N LEU A 30 -8.27 -3.97 10.17
CA LEU A 30 -7.06 -3.64 9.44
C LEU A 30 -7.14 -4.12 7.99
N ALA A 31 -7.55 -5.37 7.76
CA ALA A 31 -7.68 -5.93 6.42
C ALA A 31 -8.67 -5.17 5.52
N MET A 32 -9.77 -4.66 6.09
CA MET A 32 -10.69 -3.79 5.38
C MET A 32 -10.03 -2.46 4.98
N ASN A 33 -9.35 -1.80 5.93
CA ASN A 33 -8.63 -0.55 5.66
C ASN A 33 -7.58 -0.75 4.54
N HIS A 34 -6.80 -1.82 4.62
CA HIS A 34 -5.80 -2.18 3.59
C HIS A 34 -6.42 -2.32 2.19
N ARG A 35 -7.56 -2.99 2.05
CA ARG A 35 -8.30 -3.08 0.77
C ARG A 35 -8.73 -1.70 0.25
N VAL A 36 -9.09 -0.77 1.13
CA VAL A 36 -9.41 0.61 0.74
C VAL A 36 -8.14 1.34 0.28
N PHE A 37 -7.05 1.23 1.03
CA PHE A 37 -5.78 1.90 0.74
C PHE A 37 -5.19 1.44 -0.59
N ASP A 38 -5.29 0.16 -0.90
CA ASP A 38 -4.77 -0.43 -2.15
C ASP A 38 -5.50 0.14 -3.39
N ARG A 39 -6.79 0.53 -3.25
CA ARG A 39 -7.59 1.10 -4.35
C ARG A 39 -7.35 2.59 -4.63
N ILE A 40 -6.68 3.32 -3.75
CA ILE A 40 -6.44 4.76 -3.91
C ILE A 40 -5.03 4.98 -4.46
N PRO A 41 -4.84 5.36 -5.74
CA PRO A 41 -3.51 5.44 -6.35
C PRO A 41 -2.54 6.35 -5.57
N SER A 42 -3.03 7.50 -5.10
CA SER A 42 -2.25 8.50 -4.35
C SER A 42 -1.95 8.11 -2.90
N PHE A 43 -2.36 6.93 -2.45
CA PHE A 43 -2.10 6.47 -1.09
C PHE A 43 -0.74 5.79 -0.99
N VAL A 44 0.18 6.45 -0.29
CA VAL A 44 1.63 6.14 -0.29
C VAL A 44 2.17 5.57 1.03
N GLY A 45 1.34 5.39 2.06
CA GLY A 45 1.83 4.90 3.36
C GLY A 45 0.72 4.68 4.39
N GLU A 46 0.92 3.67 5.23
CA GLU A 46 -0.02 3.21 6.26
C GLU A 46 0.69 3.07 7.62
N HIS A 47 0.31 3.90 8.60
CA HIS A 47 0.81 3.82 9.98
C HIS A 47 -0.31 3.32 10.91
N VAL A 48 -0.20 2.05 11.33
CA VAL A 48 -1.14 1.45 12.27
C VAL A 48 -0.98 2.09 13.64
N TRP A 49 -2.08 2.51 14.24
CA TRP A 49 -2.11 2.98 15.61
C TRP A 49 -2.62 1.84 16.53
N ASN A 50 -1.80 1.24 17.38
CA ASN A 50 -0.40 1.58 17.72
C ASN A 50 0.51 0.34 17.63
N PHE A 51 1.83 0.56 17.69
CA PHE A 51 2.79 -0.53 17.82
C PHE A 51 2.49 -1.39 19.06
N ALA A 52 2.33 -0.78 20.23
CA ALA A 52 2.05 -1.50 21.47
C ALA A 52 0.99 -0.78 22.31
N ASP A 53 0.29 -1.54 23.16
CA ASP A 53 -0.59 -0.96 24.16
C ASP A 53 0.18 0.00 25.07
N PHE A 54 -0.44 1.12 25.45
CA PHE A 54 0.21 2.16 26.23
C PHE A 54 -0.74 2.81 27.24
N GLY A 55 -0.16 3.46 28.25
CA GLY A 55 -0.92 4.11 29.32
C GLY A 55 -1.60 5.39 28.87
N THR A 56 -2.81 5.64 29.37
CA THR A 56 -3.55 6.90 29.21
C THR A 56 -4.10 7.34 30.56
N GLY A 57 -4.62 8.57 30.66
CA GLY A 57 -5.50 8.93 31.77
C GLY A 57 -6.71 7.98 31.86
N PRO A 58 -7.31 7.83 33.05
CA PRO A 58 -8.47 6.96 33.25
C PRO A 58 -9.69 7.47 32.48
N ALA A 59 -10.37 6.57 31.78
CA ALA A 59 -11.64 6.85 31.13
C ALA A 59 -12.43 5.54 30.92
N ILE A 60 -13.76 5.61 30.85
CA ILE A 60 -14.62 4.42 30.71
C ILE A 60 -14.32 3.58 29.45
N HIS A 61 -13.72 4.19 28.42
CA HIS A 61 -13.34 3.55 27.17
C HIS A 61 -11.84 3.21 27.09
N ARG A 62 -11.12 3.31 28.22
CA ARG A 62 -9.68 3.03 28.36
C ARG A 62 -9.46 1.96 29.40
N VAL A 63 -9.69 0.71 28.99
CA VAL A 63 -9.49 -0.48 29.84
C VAL A 63 -8.01 -0.62 30.12
N ASP A 64 -7.53 -0.10 31.26
CA ASP A 64 -6.09 -0.06 31.60
C ASP A 64 -5.24 0.58 30.48
N GLY A 65 -5.67 1.76 30.01
CA GLY A 65 -5.00 2.53 28.96
C GLY A 65 -5.58 2.33 27.55
N ASN A 66 -4.75 2.60 26.54
CA ASN A 66 -5.08 2.38 25.14
C ASN A 66 -4.73 0.95 24.74
N LYS A 67 -5.69 0.22 24.17
CA LYS A 67 -5.53 -1.19 23.79
C LYS A 67 -5.52 -1.39 22.27
N LYS A 68 -5.24 -0.34 21.50
CA LYS A 68 -5.11 -0.40 20.04
C LYS A 68 -3.79 -1.00 19.57
N GLY A 69 -2.88 -1.35 20.49
CA GLY A 69 -1.61 -1.96 20.15
C GLY A 69 -1.79 -3.26 19.38
N VAL A 70 -0.93 -3.48 18.39
CA VAL A 70 -0.78 -4.81 17.75
C VAL A 70 0.08 -5.75 18.58
N PHE A 71 0.90 -5.19 19.47
CA PHE A 71 1.50 -5.87 20.60
C PHE A 71 0.87 -5.41 21.92
N THR A 72 0.90 -6.28 22.92
CA THR A 72 0.61 -5.89 24.30
C THR A 72 1.70 -4.95 24.83
N ARG A 73 1.43 -4.33 25.99
CA ARG A 73 2.40 -3.44 26.66
C ARG A 73 3.69 -4.17 27.03
N ASP A 74 3.64 -5.47 27.30
CA ASP A 74 4.82 -6.32 27.56
C ASP A 74 5.34 -7.04 26.29
N ARG A 75 4.95 -6.53 25.10
CA ARG A 75 5.48 -6.91 23.78
C ARG A 75 5.15 -8.34 23.35
N ARG A 76 4.05 -8.92 23.87
CA ARG A 76 3.46 -10.14 23.31
C ARG A 76 2.62 -9.79 22.07
N PRO A 77 2.71 -10.57 20.99
CA PRO A 77 1.93 -10.30 19.78
C PRO A 77 0.45 -10.63 19.99
N LYS A 78 -0.44 -9.81 19.43
CA LYS A 78 -1.84 -10.17 19.15
C LYS A 78 -1.95 -10.73 17.73
N THR A 79 -3.09 -11.31 17.35
CA THR A 79 -3.37 -11.84 16.01
C THR A 79 -3.06 -10.81 14.90
N ALA A 80 -3.37 -9.53 15.13
CA ALA A 80 -3.09 -8.45 14.18
C ALA A 80 -1.59 -8.29 13.83
N ALA A 81 -0.67 -8.61 14.75
CA ALA A 81 0.77 -8.53 14.46
C ALA A 81 1.18 -9.55 13.37
N PHE A 82 0.59 -10.75 13.39
CA PHE A 82 0.85 -11.77 12.38
C PHE A 82 0.26 -11.39 11.02
N ALA A 83 -0.97 -10.84 11.00
CA ALA A 83 -1.61 -10.34 9.78
C ALA A 83 -0.80 -9.19 9.13
N LEU A 84 -0.29 -8.26 9.93
CA LEU A 84 0.57 -7.18 9.43
C LEU A 84 1.91 -7.68 8.93
N ARG A 85 2.52 -8.65 9.61
CA ARG A 85 3.76 -9.29 9.15
C ARG A 85 3.57 -9.92 7.77
N GLU A 86 2.50 -10.70 7.59
CA GLU A 86 2.17 -11.31 6.30
C GLU A 86 2.02 -10.26 5.19
N ARG A 87 1.19 -9.24 5.42
CA ARG A 87 1.00 -8.15 4.46
C ARG A 87 2.31 -7.44 4.14
N TRP A 88 2.97 -6.85 5.13
CA TRP A 88 4.11 -5.95 4.89
C TRP A 88 5.31 -6.66 4.28
N THR A 89 5.56 -7.92 4.66
CA THR A 89 6.62 -8.71 4.02
C THR A 89 6.26 -9.11 2.59
N GLY A 90 4.98 -9.36 2.30
CA GLY A 90 4.49 -9.63 0.95
C GLY A 90 4.43 -8.41 0.02
N LEU A 91 4.46 -7.19 0.57
CA LEU A 91 4.48 -5.96 -0.24
C LEU A 91 5.84 -5.69 -0.92
N HIS A 92 6.93 -6.21 -0.37
CA HIS A 92 8.30 -5.96 -0.87
C HIS A 92 8.62 -4.46 -1.07
N GLY A 93 8.11 -3.60 -0.17
CA GLY A 93 8.31 -2.14 -0.25
C GLY A 93 7.55 -1.45 -1.39
N ARG A 94 6.54 -2.10 -1.98
CA ARG A 94 5.75 -1.55 -3.08
C ARG A 94 4.25 -1.59 -2.77
N LYS A 95 3.52 -0.64 -3.35
CA LYS A 95 2.06 -0.61 -3.25
C LYS A 95 1.46 -1.73 -4.12
N PRO A 96 0.46 -2.49 -3.63
CA PRO A 96 -0.27 -3.43 -4.49
C PRO A 96 -0.85 -2.71 -5.72
N GLY A 97 -0.78 -3.36 -6.89
CA GLY A 97 -1.29 -2.81 -8.14
C GLY A 97 -0.43 -1.72 -8.79
N SER A 98 0.73 -1.34 -8.22
CA SER A 98 1.70 -0.49 -8.91
C SER A 98 2.50 -1.31 -9.94
N ILE A 99 1.87 -1.75 -11.03
CA ILE A 99 2.59 -2.39 -12.14
C ILE A 99 3.24 -1.29 -13.02
N THR A 100 4.57 -1.29 -12.99
CA THR A 100 5.51 -1.06 -14.11
C THR A 100 5.30 0.19 -14.99
N ALA A 101 5.70 1.36 -14.50
CA ALA A 101 6.07 2.49 -15.37
C ALA A 101 7.56 2.48 -15.76
N GLN A 102 8.20 1.30 -15.90
CA GLN A 102 9.63 1.22 -16.23
C GLN A 102 10.03 0.37 -17.45
N ASN A 103 9.13 -0.36 -18.11
CA ASN A 103 9.47 -1.14 -19.31
C ASN A 103 8.59 -0.82 -20.53
N GLY A 104 8.46 0.47 -20.88
CA GLY A 104 7.66 0.90 -22.04
C GLY A 104 8.09 2.18 -22.75
N GLN A 105 9.14 2.87 -22.29
CA GLN A 105 9.75 3.98 -23.02
C GLN A 105 11.14 3.57 -23.52
N HIS A 106 11.19 2.52 -24.35
CA HIS A 106 12.23 2.50 -25.38
C HIS A 106 11.74 3.47 -26.46
N GLN A 107 12.45 4.58 -26.52
CA GLN A 107 12.36 5.65 -27.49
C GLN A 107 12.18 5.09 -28.92
N THR A 108 10.95 5.08 -29.45
CA THR A 108 10.77 5.20 -30.89
C THR A 108 10.91 6.68 -31.19
N ALA A 109 12.12 7.10 -31.56
CA ALA A 109 12.32 8.39 -32.19
C ALA A 109 11.38 8.48 -33.40
N ALA A 110 10.57 9.53 -33.44
CA ALA A 110 9.83 9.86 -34.66
C ALA A 110 10.83 10.02 -35.81
N PRO A 111 10.55 9.51 -37.03
CA PRO A 111 11.43 9.75 -38.15
C PRO A 111 11.52 11.26 -38.40
N ASP A 112 12.76 11.75 -38.47
CA ASP A 112 13.08 13.12 -38.85
C ASP A 112 12.78 13.29 -40.34
N PHE A 113 11.78 14.11 -40.65
CA PHE A 113 11.32 14.39 -42.02
C PHE A 113 12.06 15.58 -42.67
N THR A 114 13.20 16.04 -42.13
CA THR A 114 13.92 17.21 -42.69
C THR A 114 15.05 16.91 -43.68
N GLN A 115 15.21 15.68 -44.15
CA GLN A 115 16.10 15.38 -45.29
C GLN A 115 15.31 15.18 -46.58
N GLU A 116 15.28 16.22 -47.43
CA GLU A 116 14.94 16.06 -48.85
C GLU A 116 16.00 15.19 -49.54
N PRO A 117 15.62 14.15 -50.30
CA PRO A 117 16.55 13.49 -51.20
C PRO A 117 16.79 14.39 -52.41
N ALA A 118 18.05 14.77 -52.64
CA ALA A 118 18.46 15.44 -53.86
C ALA A 118 18.08 14.57 -55.08
N LEU A 119 17.12 15.06 -55.87
CA LEU A 119 16.74 14.50 -57.17
C LEU A 119 17.94 14.59 -58.12
N SER A 120 18.56 13.44 -58.40
CA SER A 120 19.49 13.28 -59.51
C SER A 120 18.72 13.35 -60.83
N MET A 121 18.95 14.42 -61.60
CA MET A 121 18.44 14.58 -62.97
C MET A 121 19.18 13.64 -63.93
N PRO A 122 18.50 12.88 -64.81
CA PRO A 122 19.18 12.11 -65.84
C PRO A 122 19.66 13.02 -66.98
N ALA A 123 20.88 12.78 -67.44
CA ALA A 123 21.44 13.40 -68.63
C ALA A 123 20.66 12.98 -69.88
N GLY A 124 20.40 13.96 -70.74
CA GLY A 124 19.54 13.81 -71.90
C GLY A 124 20.04 12.84 -72.97
N ALA A 125 19.08 12.24 -73.67
CA ALA A 125 19.28 11.64 -74.99
C ALA A 125 18.66 12.59 -76.03
N GLN A 126 19.52 13.16 -76.87
CA GLN A 126 19.15 13.92 -78.06
C GLN A 126 18.68 12.97 -79.18
N ARG A 127 17.71 13.46 -79.98
CA ARG A 127 17.51 13.33 -81.46
C ARG A 127 17.85 11.97 -82.09
N SER A 128 16.99 11.33 -82.86
CA SER A 128 16.28 11.80 -84.06
C SER A 128 15.25 10.77 -84.52
#